data_AF-A0A7V8SYI9-F1
#
_entry.id   AF-A0A7V8SYI9-F1
#
_cell.length_a   1.000
_cell.length_b   1.000
_cell.length_c   1.000
_cell.angle_alpha   90.00
_cell.angle_beta   90.00
_cell.angle_gamma   90.00
#
_symmetry.space_group_name_H-M   'P 1'
#
loop_
_entity.id
_entity.type
_entity.pdbx_description
1 polymer ?
#
loop_
_entity_poly.entity_id
_entity_poly.type
_entity_poly.pdbx_seq_one_letter_code
_entity_poly.pdbx_strand_id
1 'polypeptide(L)'
;MTIAPPPSVLPPSEQWHEILKPMLLHMPGLPEDLFRRMRQAKLTFGDRVHCPFLRPFFLSPADEQRVRTVAETMAGLGERVVMAALHDRHIFTQLHLSEEEERLARIQVGFGPAS
;
A
#
# COMPACT_ATOMS: atom_id res chain seq x y z
N MET A 1 -7.73 26.22 17.24
CA MET A 1 -7.03 26.24 15.95
C MET A 1 -5.56 25.98 16.23
N THR A 2 -5.08 24.77 15.98
CA THR A 2 -3.66 24.43 16.19
C THR A 2 -2.86 25.02 15.03
N ILE A 3 -2.04 26.02 15.33
CA ILE A 3 -1.16 26.65 14.34
C ILE A 3 -0.13 25.61 13.91
N ALA A 4 0.00 25.38 12.60
CA ALA A 4 1.01 24.48 12.08
C ALA A 4 2.40 24.99 12.48
N PRO A 5 3.29 24.12 13.00
CA PRO A 5 4.64 24.53 13.34
C PRO A 5 5.35 25.08 12.10
N PRO A 6 6.26 26.06 12.26
CA PRO A 6 7.03 26.59 11.15
C PRO A 6 7.79 25.46 10.45
N PRO A 7 7.99 25.56 9.11
CA PRO A 7 8.68 24.52 8.36
C PRO A 7 10.08 24.28 8.95
N SER A 8 10.37 23.01 9.23
CA SER A 8 11.67 22.57 9.72
C SER A 8 12.76 22.83 8.67
N VAL A 9 13.94 23.27 9.11
CA VAL A 9 15.13 23.42 8.26
C VAL A 9 15.75 22.06 7.93
N LEU A 10 15.52 21.06 8.78
CA LEU A 10 16.02 19.69 8.59
C LEU A 10 15.15 18.91 7.60
N PRO A 11 15.74 18.01 6.80
CA PRO A 11 15.00 17.04 6.01
C PRO A 11 13.97 16.27 6.86
N PRO A 12 12.79 15.90 6.32
CA PRO A 12 11.73 15.22 7.09
C PRO A 12 12.19 13.95 7.81
N SER A 13 13.13 13.21 7.23
CA SER A 13 13.72 12.02 7.84
C SER A 13 14.52 12.33 9.11
N GLU A 14 15.24 13.44 9.13
CA GLU A 14 16.03 13.87 10.29
C GLU A 14 15.11 14.45 11.36
N GLN A 15 14.12 15.25 10.97
CA GLN A 15 13.10 15.74 11.89
C GLN A 15 12.37 14.57 12.59
N TRP A 16 11.99 13.53 11.84
CA TRP A 16 11.39 12.33 12.42
C TRP A 16 12.34 11.59 13.37
N HIS A 17 13.62 11.51 13.01
CA HIS A 17 14.63 10.88 13.87
C HIS A 17 14.75 11.61 15.21
N GLU A 18 14.79 12.94 15.20
CA GLU A 18 14.87 13.76 16.42
C GLU A 18 13.61 13.65 17.30
N ILE A 19 12.44 13.38 16.71
CA ILE A 19 11.21 13.07 17.47
C ILE A 19 11.26 11.66 18.05
N LEU A 20 11.70 10.68 17.24
CA LEU A 20 11.64 9.27 17.60
C LEU A 20 12.69 8.91 18.68
N LYS A 21 13.88 9.49 18.62
CA LYS A 21 14.98 9.21 19.54
C LYS A 21 14.62 9.40 21.02
N PRO A 22 14.12 10.57 21.49
CA PRO A 22 13.71 10.72 22.88
C PRO A 22 12.55 9.80 23.23
N MET A 23 11.63 9.55 22.30
CA MET A 23 10.50 8.64 22.53
C MET A 23 10.98 7.21 22.84
N LEU A 24 11.95 6.69 22.08
CA LEU A 24 12.54 5.37 22.31
C LEU A 24 13.37 5.30 23.60
N LEU A 25 14.01 6.40 24.02
CA LEU A 25 14.72 6.46 25.30
C LEU A 25 13.76 6.34 26.49
N HIS A 26 12.58 6.95 26.41
CA HIS A 26 11.58 6.88 27.49
C HIS A 26 10.72 5.61 27.43
N MET A 27 10.58 5.00 26.24
CA MET A 27 9.76 3.81 26.00
C MET A 27 10.56 2.76 25.20
N PRO A 28 11.54 2.10 25.83
CA PRO A 28 12.41 1.17 25.12
C PRO A 28 11.67 -0.04 24.52
N GLY A 29 10.52 -0.43 25.10
CA GLY A 29 9.68 -1.53 24.60
C GLY A 29 8.70 -1.17 23.49
N LEU A 30 8.69 0.10 23.03
CA LEU A 30 7.77 0.56 21.98
C LEU A 30 7.85 -0.28 20.69
N PRO A 31 9.05 -0.63 20.16
CA PRO A 31 9.15 -1.46 18.95
C PRO A 31 8.53 -2.86 19.14
N GLU A 32 8.81 -3.51 20.26
CA GLU A 32 8.32 -4.86 20.57
C GLU A 32 6.79 -4.86 20.73
N ASP A 33 6.24 -3.86 21.41
CA ASP A 33 4.80 -3.68 21.57
C ASP A 33 4.12 -3.44 20.22
N LEU A 34 4.71 -2.61 19.35
CA LEU A 34 4.21 -2.39 18.00
C LEU A 34 4.19 -3.69 17.19
N PHE A 35 5.30 -4.43 17.18
CA PHE A 35 5.39 -5.69 16.45
C PHE A 35 4.44 -6.75 17.00
N ARG A 36 4.21 -6.79 18.32
CA ARG A 36 3.20 -7.67 18.92
C ARG A 36 1.81 -7.36 18.38
N ARG A 37 1.44 -6.07 18.33
CA ARG A 37 0.14 -5.63 17.79
C ARG A 37 0.00 -5.93 16.30
N MET A 38 1.06 -5.74 15.51
CA MET A 38 1.05 -6.11 14.09
C MET A 38 0.83 -7.61 13.88
N ARG A 39 1.47 -8.46 14.69
CA ARG A 39 1.23 -9.92 14.65
C ARG A 39 -0.22 -10.26 15.01
N GLN A 40 -0.76 -9.66 16.07
CA GLN A 40 -2.16 -9.85 16.47
C GLN A 40 -3.14 -9.42 15.36
N ALA A 41 -2.82 -8.35 14.64
CA ALA A 41 -3.58 -7.85 13.50
C ALA A 41 -3.36 -8.64 12.19
N LYS A 42 -2.58 -9.73 12.22
CA LYS A 42 -2.19 -10.52 11.03
C LYS A 42 -1.50 -9.69 9.94
N LEU A 43 -0.81 -8.62 10.33
CA LEU A 43 0.06 -7.83 9.45
C LEU A 43 1.43 -8.50 9.34
N THR A 44 1.42 -9.77 8.92
CA THR A 44 2.62 -10.60 8.80
C THR A 44 2.63 -11.38 7.49
N PHE A 45 3.83 -11.60 6.97
CA PHE A 45 4.09 -12.60 5.95
C PHE A 45 4.74 -13.82 6.62
N GLY A 46 3.95 -14.87 6.83
CA GLY A 46 4.30 -15.92 7.79
C GLY A 46 4.46 -15.32 9.19
N ASP A 47 5.63 -15.50 9.81
CA ASP A 47 5.94 -14.98 11.15
C ASP A 47 6.62 -13.58 11.14
N ARG A 48 6.90 -13.03 9.95
CA ARG A 48 7.59 -11.75 9.79
C ARG A 48 6.59 -10.60 9.65
N VAL A 49 6.75 -9.53 10.43
CA VAL A 49 5.90 -8.32 10.31
C VAL A 49 6.10 -7.60 8.98
N HIS A 50 4.99 -7.12 8.38
CA HIS A 50 4.99 -6.27 7.18
C HIS A 50 5.53 -4.87 7.54
N CYS A 51 6.80 -4.60 7.28
CA CYS A 51 7.55 -3.38 7.63
C CYS A 51 8.02 -3.29 9.11
N PRO A 52 9.23 -3.78 9.42
CA PRO A 52 9.82 -3.66 10.76
C PRO A 52 10.51 -2.31 11.02
N PHE A 53 10.24 -1.28 10.21
CA PHE A 53 10.91 0.02 10.32
C PHE A 53 9.96 1.06 10.91
N LEU A 54 10.45 1.83 11.89
CA LEU A 54 9.68 2.90 12.53
C LEU A 54 9.69 4.22 11.75
N ARG A 55 10.42 4.27 10.62
CA ARG A 55 10.48 5.46 9.77
C ARG A 55 9.41 5.34 8.67
N PRO A 56 8.38 6.20 8.65
CA PRO A 56 7.40 6.20 7.59
C PRO A 56 8.02 6.67 6.28
N PHE A 57 7.33 6.41 5.18
CA PHE A 57 7.64 7.01 3.89
C PHE A 57 7.02 8.41 3.84
N PHE A 58 7.85 9.44 3.61
CA PHE A 58 7.39 10.82 3.55
C PHE A 58 7.03 11.19 2.11
N LEU A 59 5.78 11.60 1.90
CA LEU A 59 5.28 12.09 0.63
C LEU A 59 4.84 13.54 0.77
N SER A 60 5.27 14.39 -0.16
CA SER A 60 4.69 15.72 -0.29
C SER A 60 3.27 15.61 -0.86
N PRO A 61 2.36 16.58 -0.64
CA PRO A 61 1.05 16.58 -1.29
C PRO A 61 1.15 16.53 -2.82
N ALA A 62 2.17 17.15 -3.41
CA ALA A 62 2.40 17.10 -4.85
C ALA A 62 2.84 15.71 -5.33
N ASP A 63 3.70 15.03 -4.56
CA ASP A 63 4.11 13.66 -4.88
C ASP A 63 2.98 12.67 -4.71
N GLU A 64 2.18 12.81 -3.64
CA GLU A 64 0.97 12.01 -3.43
C GLU A 64 0.03 12.16 -4.62
N GLN A 65 -0.30 13.40 -5.01
CA GLN A 65 -1.19 13.66 -6.15
C GLN A 65 -0.64 13.04 -7.44
N ARG A 66 0.67 13.17 -7.68
CA ARG A 66 1.32 12.60 -8.86
C ARG A 66 1.22 11.08 -8.88
N VAL A 67 1.53 10.42 -7.77
CA VAL A 67 1.48 8.95 -7.64
C VAL A 67 0.04 8.46 -7.79
N ARG A 68 -0.91 9.11 -7.11
CA ARG A 68 -2.33 8.78 -7.17
C ARG A 68 -2.86 8.83 -8.60
N THR A 69 -2.64 9.94 -9.31
CA THR A 69 -3.11 10.08 -10.70
C THR A 69 -2.57 8.99 -11.62
N VAL A 70 -1.28 8.65 -11.50
CA VAL A 70 -0.68 7.57 -12.31
C VAL A 70 -1.25 6.22 -11.92
N ALA A 71 -1.34 5.91 -10.63
CA ALA A 71 -1.84 4.64 -10.13
C ALA A 71 -3.30 4.40 -10.56
N GLU A 72 -4.17 5.39 -10.41
CA GLU A 72 -5.58 5.34 -10.84
C GLU A 72 -5.69 5.18 -12.36
N THR A 73 -4.85 5.87 -13.13
CA THR A 73 -4.82 5.72 -14.60
C THR A 73 -4.43 4.29 -15.01
N MET A 74 -3.41 3.71 -14.34
CA MET A 74 -2.97 2.34 -14.59
C MET A 74 -4.02 1.32 -14.16
N ALA A 75 -4.69 1.53 -13.02
CA ALA A 75 -5.79 0.69 -12.56
C ALA A 75 -6.92 0.68 -13.59
N GLY A 76 -7.39 1.86 -14.02
CA GLY A 76 -8.42 1.96 -15.04
C GLY A 76 -8.02 1.36 -16.40
N LEU A 77 -6.73 1.43 -16.77
CA LEU A 77 -6.23 0.71 -17.95
C LEU A 77 -6.34 -0.81 -17.77
N GLY A 78 -5.89 -1.32 -16.63
CA GLY A 78 -5.95 -2.76 -16.31
C GLY A 78 -7.39 -3.27 -16.33
N GLU A 79 -8.33 -2.54 -15.74
CA GLU A 79 -9.75 -2.89 -15.75
C GLU A 79 -10.31 -3.00 -17.17
N ARG A 80 -10.00 -2.03 -18.06
CA ARG A 80 -10.45 -2.09 -19.46
C ARG A 80 -9.87 -3.31 -20.19
N VAL A 81 -8.60 -3.62 -19.96
CA VAL A 81 -7.94 -4.80 -20.55
C VAL A 81 -8.58 -6.09 -20.05
N VAL A 82 -8.82 -6.21 -18.75
CA VAL A 82 -9.48 -7.39 -18.15
C VAL A 82 -10.89 -7.56 -18.71
N MET A 83 -11.68 -6.49 -18.79
CA MET A 83 -13.03 -6.55 -19.34
C MET A 83 -13.02 -6.95 -20.82
N ALA A 84 -12.13 -6.36 -21.63
CA ALA A 84 -11.97 -6.74 -23.03
C ALA A 84 -11.58 -8.22 -23.18
N ALA A 85 -10.63 -8.69 -22.36
CA ALA A 85 -10.21 -10.09 -22.37
C ALA A 85 -11.34 -11.05 -21.95
N LEU A 86 -12.16 -10.70 -20.95
CA LEU A 86 -13.25 -11.56 -20.50
C LEU A 86 -14.41 -11.67 -21.51
N HIS A 87 -14.64 -10.63 -22.32
CA HIS A 87 -15.73 -10.57 -23.30
C HIS A 87 -15.34 -11.03 -24.71
N ASP A 88 -14.07 -10.89 -25.09
CA ASP A 88 -13.57 -11.35 -26.39
C ASP A 88 -12.86 -12.70 -26.25
N ARG A 89 -13.45 -13.75 -26.83
CA ARG A 89 -12.88 -15.10 -26.80
C ARG A 89 -11.48 -15.16 -27.42
N HIS A 90 -11.21 -14.40 -28.48
CA HIS A 90 -9.90 -14.41 -29.13
C HIS A 90 -8.83 -13.83 -28.21
N ILE A 91 -9.12 -12.73 -27.52
CA ILE A 91 -8.20 -12.13 -26.55
C ILE A 91 -8.05 -13.05 -25.32
N PHE A 92 -9.15 -13.61 -24.81
CA PHE A 92 -9.12 -14.53 -23.66
C PHE A 92 -8.20 -15.73 -23.91
N THR A 93 -8.26 -16.30 -25.11
CA THR A 93 -7.47 -17.48 -25.49
C THR A 93 -5.96 -17.20 -25.51
N GLN A 94 -5.54 -15.94 -25.70
CA GLN A 94 -4.14 -15.52 -25.66
C GLN A 94 -3.54 -15.53 -24.25
N LEU A 95 -4.38 -15.60 -23.20
CA LEU A 95 -3.90 -15.69 -21.81
C LEU A 95 -3.37 -17.09 -21.46
N HIS A 96 -3.63 -18.09 -22.31
CA HIS A 96 -3.16 -19.47 -22.14
C HIS A 96 -3.45 -20.06 -20.75
N LEU A 97 -4.61 -19.71 -20.19
CA LEU A 97 -5.08 -20.21 -18.90
C LEU A 97 -5.42 -21.69 -19.00
N SER A 98 -5.14 -22.43 -17.92
CA SER A 98 -5.71 -23.75 -17.70
C SER A 98 -7.22 -23.65 -17.43
N GLU A 99 -7.95 -24.76 -17.58
CA GLU A 99 -9.41 -24.80 -17.33
C GLU A 99 -9.77 -24.30 -15.93
N GLU A 100 -8.94 -24.59 -14.92
CA GLU A 100 -9.17 -24.14 -13.55
C GLU A 100 -8.93 -22.63 -13.39
N GLU A 101 -7.91 -22.08 -14.05
CA GLU A 101 -7.65 -20.64 -14.06
C GLU A 101 -8.75 -19.88 -14.81
N GLU A 102 -9.26 -20.42 -15.92
CA GLU A 102 -10.41 -19.84 -16.62
C GLU A 102 -11.64 -19.80 -15.71
N ARG A 103 -11.89 -20.88 -14.97
CA ARG A 103 -12.99 -20.97 -14.02
C ARG A 103 -12.85 -19.90 -12.92
N LEU A 104 -11.65 -19.71 -12.38
CA LEU A 104 -11.36 -18.68 -11.38
C LEU A 104 -11.52 -17.26 -11.94
N ALA A 105 -11.00 -16.99 -13.13
CA ALA A 105 -11.05 -15.67 -13.76
C ALA A 105 -12.48 -15.18 -14.03
N ARG A 106 -13.45 -16.10 -14.15
CA ARG A 106 -14.86 -15.79 -14.41
C ARG A 106 -15.72 -15.62 -13.16
N ILE A 107 -15.16 -15.83 -11.96
CA ILE A 107 -15.90 -15.67 -10.71
C ILE A 107 -16.25 -14.19 -10.52
N GLN A 108 -17.54 -13.90 -10.41
CA GLN A 108 -18.03 -12.57 -10.05
C GLN A 108 -17.78 -12.34 -8.55
N VAL A 109 -16.75 -11.56 -8.22
CA VAL A 109 -16.36 -11.27 -6.83
C VAL A 109 -17.17 -10.14 -6.20
N GLY A 110 -18.02 -9.44 -6.97
CA GLY A 110 -18.92 -8.40 -6.48
C GLY A 110 -18.24 -7.09 -6.06
N PHE A 111 -16.91 -7.02 -6.18
CA PHE A 111 -16.17 -5.78 -6.05
C PHE A 111 -16.17 -5.08 -7.40
N GLY A 112 -16.74 -3.86 -7.44
CA GLY A 112 -16.65 -2.99 -8.61
C GLY A 112 -15.20 -2.56 -8.89
N PRO A 113 -14.99 -1.78 -9.95
CA PRO A 113 -13.69 -1.17 -10.22
C PRO A 113 -13.18 -0.42 -8.99
N ALA A 114 -11.87 -0.41 -8.80
CA ALA A 114 -11.22 0.31 -7.70
C ALA A 114 -11.37 1.81 -7.98
N SER A 115 -12.46 2.40 -7.46
CA SER A 115 -12.83 3.81 -7.64
C SER A 115 -12.52 4.62 -6.39
#